data_AF-A0A0W7X5Y1-F1
#
_entry.id   AF-A0A0W7X5Y1-F1
#
_cell.length_a   1.000
_cell.length_b   1.000
_cell.length_c   1.000
_cell.angle_alpha   90.00
_cell.angle_beta   90.00
_cell.angle_gamma   90.00
#
_symmetry.space_group_name_H-M   'P 1'
#
loop_
_entity.id
_entity.type
_entity.pdbx_description
1 polymer ?
#
loop_
_entity_poly.entity_id
_entity_poly.type
_entity_poly.pdbx_seq_one_letter_code
_entity_poly.pdbx_strand_id
1 'polypeptide(L)'
;MPDTDKPAAPPYEVVLQDYDRHGQIWSLDVTTGVLTPGSGRCHGFVHLTDASQRGDLAVAAALYADGTGSGTLWLQYGPRRWDCSRVAVRQASEEDGHRLFTVFATGGPELELRYPAPDPGPSDPAHGWIDTVADDFFLWAAERLGDDGGTSRHTLTEHFGGGFLPA
;
A
#
# COMPACT_ATOMS: atom_id res chain seq x y z
N MET A 1 -33.29 24.69 -16.41
CA MET A 1 -32.07 25.36 -15.91
C MET A 1 -31.09 24.26 -15.57
N PRO A 2 -29.86 24.25 -16.11
CA PRO A 2 -28.86 23.27 -15.72
C PRO A 2 -28.32 23.62 -14.34
N ASP A 3 -28.30 22.63 -13.45
CA ASP A 3 -27.72 22.73 -12.11
C ASP A 3 -26.20 22.90 -12.22
N THR A 4 -25.73 23.83 -11.41
CA THR A 4 -24.38 24.35 -11.30
C THR A 4 -23.33 23.26 -11.11
N ASP A 5 -22.36 23.30 -12.01
CA ASP A 5 -21.02 22.73 -11.94
C ASP A 5 -20.41 23.02 -10.55
N LYS A 6 -20.50 22.04 -9.64
CA LYS A 6 -19.75 22.08 -8.40
C LYS A 6 -18.31 21.73 -8.77
N PRO A 7 -17.32 22.63 -8.59
CA PRO A 7 -15.94 22.27 -8.87
C PRO A 7 -15.58 21.07 -8.00
N ALA A 8 -15.27 19.95 -8.67
CA ALA A 8 -14.68 18.79 -8.00
C ALA A 8 -13.45 19.30 -7.25
N ALA A 9 -13.39 18.99 -5.94
CA ALA A 9 -12.16 19.26 -5.19
C ALA A 9 -10.99 18.61 -5.95
N PRO A 10 -9.83 19.28 -6.03
CA PRO A 10 -8.68 18.68 -6.71
C PRO A 10 -8.40 17.30 -6.09
N PRO A 11 -7.97 16.32 -6.90
CA PRO A 11 -7.60 15.01 -6.38
C PRO A 11 -6.57 15.21 -5.26
N TYR A 12 -6.82 14.57 -4.12
CA TYR A 12 -5.86 14.56 -3.03
C TYR A 12 -4.72 13.62 -3.46
N GLU A 13 -3.52 14.19 -3.56
CA GLU A 13 -2.33 13.43 -3.96
C GLU A 13 -1.47 13.08 -2.75
N VAL A 14 -0.97 11.85 -2.72
CA VAL A 14 0.00 11.39 -1.71
C VAL A 14 1.28 10.96 -2.40
N VAL A 15 2.40 11.47 -1.93
CA VAL A 15 3.73 11.11 -2.45
C VAL A 15 4.22 9.84 -1.76
N LEU A 16 4.63 8.84 -2.53
CA LEU A 16 4.98 7.49 -2.08
C LEU A 16 6.34 7.08 -2.65
N GLN A 17 7.09 6.27 -1.88
CA GLN A 17 8.32 5.64 -2.35
C GLN A 17 8.03 4.22 -2.85
N ASP A 18 8.59 3.88 -4.01
CA ASP A 18 8.61 2.56 -4.63
C ASP A 18 9.97 1.91 -4.35
N TYR A 19 9.98 0.89 -3.49
CA TYR A 19 11.21 0.18 -3.16
C TYR A 19 11.59 -0.86 -4.22
N ASP A 20 10.61 -1.43 -4.93
CA ASP A 20 10.82 -2.45 -5.95
C ASP A 20 11.59 -1.91 -7.14
N ARG A 21 11.35 -0.64 -7.51
CA ARG A 21 11.97 0.02 -8.67
C ARG A 21 13.02 1.05 -8.26
N HIS A 22 13.97 0.65 -7.44
CA HIS A 22 15.17 1.44 -7.09
C HIS A 22 14.88 2.82 -6.45
N GLY A 23 13.85 2.93 -5.62
CA GLY A 23 13.56 4.17 -4.89
C GLY A 23 12.86 5.25 -5.73
N GLN A 24 12.14 4.86 -6.79
CA GLN A 24 11.30 5.82 -7.52
C GLN A 24 10.24 6.43 -6.62
N ILE A 25 9.85 7.66 -6.94
CA ILE A 25 8.86 8.42 -6.19
C ILE A 25 7.64 8.60 -7.07
N TRP A 26 6.46 8.33 -6.51
CA TRP A 26 5.19 8.45 -7.20
C TRP A 26 4.23 9.36 -6.45
N SER A 27 3.50 10.19 -7.17
CA SER A 27 2.30 10.86 -6.68
C SER A 27 1.08 9.98 -6.99
N LEU A 28 0.39 9.53 -5.94
CA LEU A 28 -0.84 8.75 -6.01
C LEU A 28 -2.05 9.67 -5.93
N ASP A 29 -2.89 9.66 -6.96
CA ASP A 29 -4.26 10.15 -6.86
C ASP A 29 -5.08 9.15 -6.03
N VAL A 30 -5.43 9.51 -4.80
CA VAL A 30 -6.12 8.60 -3.87
C VAL A 30 -7.53 8.24 -4.32
N THR A 31 -8.12 9.01 -5.23
CA THR A 31 -9.49 8.78 -5.73
C THR A 31 -9.48 7.74 -6.82
N THR A 32 -8.51 7.82 -7.73
CA THR A 32 -8.46 6.97 -8.92
C THR A 32 -7.52 5.78 -8.78
N GLY A 33 -6.56 5.86 -7.85
CA GLY A 33 -5.48 4.89 -7.72
C GLY A 33 -4.37 5.05 -8.78
N VAL A 34 -4.41 6.13 -9.56
CA VAL A 34 -3.44 6.39 -10.63
C VAL A 34 -2.15 6.97 -10.04
N LEU A 35 -1.02 6.48 -10.52
CA LEU A 35 0.30 6.99 -10.17
C LEU A 35 0.88 7.85 -11.28
N THR A 36 1.52 8.95 -10.89
CA THR A 36 2.32 9.80 -11.77
C THR A 36 3.69 10.04 -11.14
N PRO A 37 4.75 10.35 -11.91
CA PRO A 37 6.05 10.67 -11.32
C PRO A 37 5.94 11.77 -10.27
N GLY A 38 6.40 11.48 -9.05
CA GLY A 38 6.31 12.37 -7.91
C GLY A 38 7.66 12.95 -7.49
N SER A 39 7.63 13.88 -6.54
CA SER A 39 8.83 14.38 -5.87
C SER A 39 8.49 14.92 -4.48
N GLY A 40 9.45 14.89 -3.55
CA GLY A 40 9.31 15.48 -2.21
C GLY A 40 9.36 14.45 -1.08
N ARG A 41 8.73 14.79 0.05
CA ARG A 41 8.63 13.90 1.19
C ARG A 41 7.58 12.83 0.92
N CYS A 42 7.97 11.58 1.16
CA CYS A 42 7.10 10.43 1.01
C CYS A 42 6.32 10.20 2.31
N HIS A 43 5.08 9.78 2.17
CA HIS A 43 4.13 9.52 3.25
C HIS A 43 3.69 8.06 3.29
N GLY A 44 4.44 7.17 2.64
CA GLY A 44 4.14 5.76 2.57
C GLY A 44 4.87 5.09 1.43
N PHE A 45 4.49 3.84 1.21
CA PHE A 45 5.08 2.97 0.20
C PHE A 45 4.04 2.56 -0.83
N VAL A 46 4.53 2.33 -2.05
CA VAL A 46 3.74 1.81 -3.16
C VAL A 46 4.42 0.57 -3.73
N HIS A 47 3.59 -0.42 -4.03
CA HIS A 47 3.96 -1.61 -4.80
C HIS A 47 3.18 -1.57 -6.11
N LEU A 48 3.93 -1.57 -7.21
CA LEU A 48 3.35 -1.70 -8.54
C LEU A 48 3.11 -3.18 -8.79
N THR A 49 1.87 -3.64 -8.66
CA THR A 49 1.57 -4.99 -9.13
C THR A 49 1.78 -5.00 -10.64
N ASP A 50 2.70 -5.84 -11.10
CA ASP A 50 2.77 -6.16 -12.52
C ASP A 50 1.41 -6.76 -12.87
N ALA A 51 0.61 -6.01 -13.62
CA ALA A 51 -0.63 -6.51 -14.18
C ALA A 51 -0.30 -7.75 -15.01
N SER A 52 -0.47 -8.92 -14.39
CA SER A 52 0.05 -10.16 -14.94
C SER A 52 -0.71 -10.49 -16.22
N GLN A 53 0.00 -10.45 -17.35
CA GLN A 53 -0.21 -11.28 -18.54
C GLN A 53 -1.53 -11.16 -19.33
N ARG A 54 -2.50 -10.32 -18.94
CA ARG A 54 -3.80 -10.19 -19.64
C ARG A 54 -4.13 -8.82 -20.23
N GLY A 55 -3.18 -7.88 -20.23
CA GLY A 55 -3.39 -6.54 -20.80
C GLY A 55 -4.24 -5.62 -19.93
N ASP A 56 -4.42 -5.97 -18.65
CA ASP A 56 -5.04 -5.09 -17.66
C ASP A 56 -4.07 -3.96 -17.25
N LEU A 57 -4.64 -2.82 -16.82
CA LEU A 57 -3.86 -1.69 -16.32
C LEU A 57 -3.12 -2.10 -15.04
N ALA A 58 -1.85 -1.72 -14.91
CA ALA A 58 -1.09 -1.85 -13.67
C ALA A 58 -1.90 -1.26 -12.50
N VAL A 59 -2.13 -2.06 -11.47
CA VAL A 59 -2.83 -1.64 -10.25
C VAL A 59 -1.81 -1.37 -9.16
N ALA A 60 -1.88 -0.19 -8.56
CA ALA A 60 -1.02 0.17 -7.45
C ALA A 60 -1.61 -0.37 -6.14
N ALA A 61 -0.77 -0.99 -5.32
CA ALA A 61 -1.03 -1.20 -3.91
C ALA A 61 -0.24 -0.17 -3.11
N ALA A 62 -0.83 0.45 -2.09
CA ALA A 62 -0.15 1.47 -1.30
C ALA A 62 -0.53 1.40 0.17
N LEU A 63 0.45 1.67 1.05
CA LEU A 63 0.23 1.87 2.49
C LEU A 63 0.83 3.22 2.87
N TYR A 64 0.00 4.14 3.34
CA TYR A 64 0.40 5.53 3.55
C TYR A 64 -0.40 6.21 4.66
N ALA A 65 0.16 7.26 5.25
CA ALA A 65 -0.61 8.18 6.06
C ALA A 65 -1.10 9.35 5.20
N ASP A 66 -2.28 9.88 5.52
CA ASP A 66 -2.69 11.20 5.03
C ASP A 66 -1.64 12.22 5.52
N GLY A 67 -0.95 12.88 4.60
CA GLY A 67 0.08 13.87 4.92
C GLY A 67 -0.45 14.93 5.87
N THR A 68 0.38 15.30 6.86
CA THR A 68 0.17 16.31 7.91
C THR A 68 -1.30 16.59 8.31
N GLY A 69 -1.81 15.80 9.28
CA GLY A 69 -2.86 16.29 10.18
C GLY A 69 -4.01 15.35 10.52
N SER A 70 -4.31 14.33 9.70
CA SER A 70 -5.43 13.42 10.02
C SER A 70 -5.02 12.25 10.92
N GLY A 71 -3.74 11.84 10.89
CA GLY A 71 -3.23 10.71 11.68
C GLY A 71 -3.82 9.36 11.27
N THR A 72 -4.43 9.27 10.08
CA THR A 72 -5.02 8.03 9.59
C THR A 72 -4.04 7.30 8.68
N LEU A 73 -3.84 6.01 8.96
CA LEU A 73 -3.11 5.07 8.10
C LEU A 73 -4.09 4.41 7.11
N TRP A 74 -3.74 4.45 5.84
CA TRP A 74 -4.57 4.00 4.74
C TRP A 74 -3.88 2.89 3.95
N LEU A 75 -4.60 1.80 3.72
CA LEU A 75 -4.26 0.79 2.75
C LEU A 75 -5.09 1.03 1.49
N GLN A 76 -4.48 1.00 0.32
CA GLN A 76 -5.15 1.21 -0.96
C GLN A 76 -4.73 0.17 -1.99
N TYR A 77 -5.69 -0.31 -2.77
CA TYR A 77 -5.49 -1.19 -3.92
C TYR A 77 -6.33 -0.69 -5.10
N GLY A 78 -5.67 -0.11 -6.10
CA GLY A 78 -6.34 0.65 -7.15
C GLY A 78 -7.21 1.76 -6.56
N PRO A 79 -8.50 1.89 -6.93
CA PRO A 79 -9.39 2.91 -6.38
C PRO A 79 -9.99 2.53 -5.01
N ARG A 80 -9.76 1.31 -4.50
CA ARG A 80 -10.30 0.88 -3.20
C ARG A 80 -9.35 1.28 -2.07
N ARG A 81 -9.87 1.95 -1.05
CA ARG A 81 -9.08 2.51 0.07
C ARG A 81 -9.74 2.16 1.41
N TRP A 82 -8.93 1.76 2.38
CA TRP A 82 -9.36 1.31 3.71
C TRP A 82 -8.62 2.03 4.83
N ASP A 83 -9.36 2.49 5.82
CA ASP A 83 -8.83 3.00 7.09
C ASP A 83 -8.32 1.80 7.90
N CYS A 84 -7.00 1.73 8.13
CA CYS A 84 -6.35 0.61 8.80
C CYS A 84 -6.80 0.43 10.26
N SER A 85 -7.44 1.42 10.87
CA SER A 85 -8.05 1.29 12.20
C SER A 85 -9.36 0.49 12.19
N ARG A 86 -9.98 0.33 11.02
CA ARG A 86 -11.33 -0.27 10.85
C ARG A 86 -11.32 -1.61 10.14
N VAL A 87 -10.18 -2.02 9.59
CA VAL A 87 -10.02 -3.29 8.89
C VAL A 87 -9.02 -4.21 9.59
N ALA A 88 -9.19 -5.50 9.35
CA ALA A 88 -8.18 -6.50 9.65
C ALA A 88 -7.55 -6.97 8.33
N VAL A 89 -6.25 -7.24 8.36
CA VAL A 89 -5.52 -7.74 7.21
C VAL A 89 -4.89 -9.07 7.59
N ARG A 90 -4.96 -10.04 6.67
CA ARG A 90 -4.32 -11.34 6.86
C ARG A 90 -3.61 -11.75 5.59
N GLN A 91 -2.57 -12.54 5.77
CA GLN A 91 -1.90 -13.26 4.71
C GLN A 91 -1.87 -14.75 5.07
N ALA A 92 -2.08 -15.61 4.08
CA ALA A 92 -1.94 -17.05 4.21
C ALA A 92 -1.16 -17.61 3.01
N SER A 93 -0.25 -18.54 3.27
CA SER A 93 0.44 -19.30 2.23
C SER A 93 -0.41 -20.50 1.81
N GLU A 94 -0.50 -20.75 0.52
CA GLU A 94 -1.22 -21.87 -0.07
C GLU A 94 -0.25 -22.98 -0.48
N GLU A 95 -0.73 -24.22 -0.56
CA GLU A 95 0.10 -25.40 -0.86
C GLU A 95 0.72 -25.38 -2.27
N ASP A 96 0.14 -24.61 -3.18
CA ASP A 96 0.59 -24.48 -4.57
C ASP A 96 1.62 -23.36 -4.79
N GLY A 97 2.19 -22.84 -3.70
CA GLY A 97 3.20 -21.78 -3.75
C GLY A 97 2.64 -20.38 -3.97
N HIS A 98 1.32 -20.19 -3.90
CA HIS A 98 0.71 -18.87 -3.88
C HIS A 98 0.52 -18.36 -2.46
N ARG A 99 0.21 -17.07 -2.36
CA ARG A 99 -0.18 -16.36 -1.15
C ARG A 99 -1.54 -15.73 -1.38
N LEU A 100 -2.37 -15.77 -0.35
CA LEU A 100 -3.65 -15.08 -0.29
C LEU A 100 -3.56 -13.94 0.71
N PHE A 101 -3.69 -12.71 0.21
CA PHE A 101 -3.83 -11.51 1.02
C PHE A 101 -5.30 -11.11 1.09
N THR A 102 -5.81 -10.89 2.30
CA THR A 102 -7.22 -10.59 2.52
C THR A 102 -7.39 -9.36 3.42
N VAL A 103 -8.23 -8.43 2.99
CA VAL A 103 -8.71 -7.30 3.80
C VAL A 103 -10.13 -7.60 4.26
N PHE A 104 -10.34 -7.59 5.57
CA PHE A 104 -11.64 -7.81 6.21
C PHE A 104 -12.15 -6.51 6.80
N ALA A 105 -13.37 -6.14 6.43
CA ALA A 105 -14.14 -5.11 7.11
C ALA A 105 -15.25 -5.75 7.97
N THR A 106 -16.06 -4.93 8.64
CA THR A 106 -17.15 -5.39 9.53
C THR A 106 -18.14 -6.34 8.84
N GLY A 107 -18.29 -6.27 7.52
CA GLY A 107 -19.19 -7.11 6.72
C GLY A 107 -18.58 -8.40 6.15
N GLY A 108 -17.28 -8.66 6.34
CA GLY A 108 -16.57 -9.78 5.73
C GLY A 108 -15.39 -9.32 4.84
N PRO A 109 -14.89 -10.21 3.95
CA PRO A 109 -13.78 -9.88 3.06
C PRO A 109 -14.19 -8.83 2.03
N GLU A 110 -13.42 -7.74 1.93
CA GLU A 110 -13.62 -6.68 0.92
C GLU A 110 -12.60 -6.74 -0.22
N LEU A 111 -11.47 -7.42 0.02
CA LEU A 111 -10.46 -7.75 -0.97
C LEU A 111 -9.87 -9.13 -0.66
N GLU A 112 -9.79 -9.97 -1.68
CA GLU A 112 -9.02 -11.20 -1.70
C GLU A 112 -8.09 -11.14 -2.90
N LEU A 113 -6.79 -11.10 -2.64
CA LEU A 113 -5.75 -11.02 -3.66
C LEU A 113 -4.85 -12.23 -3.53
N ARG A 114 -4.94 -13.10 -4.54
CA ARG A 114 -4.06 -14.27 -4.67
C ARG A 114 -2.93 -13.95 -5.62
N TYR A 115 -1.68 -14.11 -5.18
CA TYR A 115 -0.47 -13.79 -5.94
C TYR A 115 0.59 -14.89 -5.74
N PRO A 116 1.49 -15.11 -6.70
CA PRO A 116 2.59 -16.06 -6.53
C PRO A 116 3.49 -15.61 -5.37
N ALA A 117 3.90 -16.53 -4.50
CA ALA A 117 4.89 -16.20 -3.47
C ALA A 117 6.21 -15.80 -4.18
N PRO A 118 6.81 -14.65 -3.83
CA PRO A 118 8.13 -14.29 -4.32
C PRO A 118 9.16 -15.37 -3.94
N ASP A 119 10.09 -15.68 -4.85
CA ASP A 119 11.22 -16.56 -4.55
C ASP A 119 12.22 -15.75 -3.71
N PRO A 120 12.42 -16.07 -2.42
CA PRO A 120 13.33 -15.30 -1.55
C PRO A 120 14.80 -15.43 -1.96
N GLY A 121 15.12 -16.29 -2.93
CA GLY A 121 16.48 -16.55 -3.34
C GLY A 121 17.31 -17.20 -2.21
N PRO A 122 18.64 -17.25 -2.36
CA PRO A 122 19.51 -17.74 -1.30
C PRO A 122 19.47 -16.82 -0.08
N SER A 123 19.41 -17.39 1.12
CA SER A 123 19.39 -16.63 2.38
C SER A 123 20.59 -15.70 2.48
N ASP A 124 20.35 -14.39 2.37
CA ASP A 124 21.35 -13.35 2.60
C ASP A 124 21.25 -12.87 4.06
N PRO A 125 22.30 -12.99 4.89
CA PRO A 125 22.30 -12.47 6.26
C PRO A 125 22.24 -10.93 6.34
N ALA A 126 22.42 -10.21 5.23
CA ALA A 126 22.18 -8.76 5.14
C ALA A 126 20.71 -8.41 4.84
N HIS A 127 19.86 -9.39 4.56
CA HIS A 127 18.45 -9.20 4.22
C HIS A 127 17.68 -8.58 5.40
N GLY A 128 17.29 -7.32 5.23
CA GLY A 128 16.59 -6.52 6.22
C GLY A 128 15.11 -6.35 5.89
N TRP A 129 14.41 -5.59 6.73
CA TRP A 129 12.98 -5.34 6.57
C TRP A 129 12.63 -4.55 5.29
N ILE A 130 13.58 -3.79 4.73
CA ILE A 130 13.40 -3.06 3.46
C ILE A 130 13.40 -4.05 2.29
N ASP A 131 14.27 -5.06 2.33
CA ASP A 131 14.31 -6.12 1.32
C ASP A 131 13.01 -6.96 1.40
N THR A 132 12.47 -7.19 2.59
CA THR A 132 11.15 -7.83 2.75
C THR A 132 10.01 -6.99 2.16
N VAL A 133 10.05 -5.65 2.26
CA VAL A 133 9.06 -4.76 1.64
C VAL A 133 9.15 -4.85 0.11
N ALA A 134 10.38 -4.88 -0.42
CA ALA A 134 10.65 -4.96 -1.85
C ALA A 134 10.28 -6.33 -2.44
N ASP A 135 10.47 -7.40 -1.68
CA ASP A 135 10.17 -8.75 -2.12
C ASP A 135 8.67 -9.06 -2.00
N ASP A 136 8.05 -8.75 -0.86
CA ASP A 136 6.64 -9.05 -0.61
C ASP A 136 5.93 -7.96 0.21
N PHE A 137 5.53 -6.89 -0.49
CA PHE A 137 4.74 -5.80 0.08
C PHE A 137 3.50 -6.28 0.82
N PHE A 138 2.78 -7.29 0.30
CA PHE A 138 1.53 -7.76 0.88
C PHE A 138 1.76 -8.55 2.17
N LEU A 139 2.80 -9.39 2.22
CA LEU A 139 3.22 -10.03 3.48
C LEU A 139 3.62 -8.97 4.50
N TRP A 140 4.50 -8.04 4.13
CA TRP A 140 4.95 -6.99 5.04
C TRP A 140 3.76 -6.17 5.57
N ALA A 141 2.83 -5.76 4.71
CA ALA A 141 1.66 -5.01 5.11
C ALA A 141 0.79 -5.83 6.08
N ALA A 142 0.58 -7.12 5.81
CA ALA A 142 -0.17 -8.00 6.70
C ALA A 142 0.51 -8.17 8.07
N GLU A 143 1.84 -8.30 8.13
CA GLU A 143 2.58 -8.38 9.40
C GLU A 143 2.46 -7.10 10.23
N ARG A 144 2.59 -5.93 9.59
CA ARG A 144 2.51 -4.64 10.30
C ARG A 144 1.10 -4.27 10.71
N LEU A 145 0.10 -4.64 9.90
CA LEU A 145 -1.30 -4.37 10.20
C LEU A 145 -1.93 -5.46 11.08
N GLY A 146 -1.38 -6.67 11.11
CA GLY A 146 -1.87 -7.78 11.92
C GLY A 146 -1.39 -7.77 13.38
N ASP A 147 -0.52 -6.84 13.77
CA ASP A 147 -0.04 -6.68 15.15
C ASP A 147 -1.19 -6.38 16.12
N ASP A 148 -1.55 -7.38 16.93
CA ASP A 148 -2.61 -7.32 17.95
C ASP A 148 -2.38 -6.20 18.99
N GLY A 149 -1.11 -5.82 19.21
CA GLY A 149 -0.74 -4.74 20.12
C GLY A 149 -0.93 -3.34 19.54
N GLY A 150 -1.23 -3.21 18.24
CA GLY A 150 -1.41 -1.93 17.54
C GLY A 150 -0.18 -1.03 17.49
N THR A 151 0.96 -1.48 18.01
CA THR A 151 2.20 -0.69 18.12
C THR A 151 2.79 -0.41 16.74
N SER A 152 2.75 -1.42 15.87
CA SER A 152 3.22 -1.31 14.48
C SER A 152 2.39 -0.32 13.68
N ARG A 153 1.06 -0.36 13.82
CA ARG A 153 0.16 0.61 13.17
C ARG A 153 0.45 2.04 13.63
N HIS A 154 0.57 2.25 14.94
CA HIS A 154 0.90 3.57 15.50
C HIS A 154 2.25 4.09 15.00
N THR A 155 3.28 3.26 15.03
CA THR A 155 4.63 3.62 14.56
C THR A 155 4.62 4.00 13.07
N LEU A 156 3.91 3.24 12.24
CA LEU A 156 3.76 3.56 10.82
C LEU A 156 3.00 4.87 10.62
N THR A 157 1.90 5.08 11.34
CA THR A 157 1.14 6.33 11.30
C THR A 157 2.02 7.53 11.63
N GLU A 158 2.84 7.46 12.69
CA GLU A 158 3.73 8.56 13.08
C GLU A 158 4.83 8.81 12.05
N HIS A 159 5.50 7.73 11.61
CA HIS A 159 6.58 7.82 10.63
C HIS A 159 6.09 8.41 9.30
N PHE A 160 4.99 7.89 8.77
CA PHE A 160 4.39 8.33 7.52
C PHE A 160 3.74 9.70 7.65
N GLY A 161 3.11 10.00 8.79
CA GLY A 161 2.47 11.29 9.04
C GLY A 161 3.47 12.45 9.08
N GLY A 162 4.68 12.23 9.62
CA GLY A 162 5.78 13.19 9.60
C GLY A 162 6.45 13.34 8.22
N GLY A 163 6.30 12.33 7.36
CA GLY A 163 6.91 12.26 6.05
C GLY A 163 8.43 12.05 6.10
N PHE A 164 8.94 11.17 5.25
CA PHE A 164 10.37 10.84 5.18
C PHE A 164 10.97 11.26 3.83
N LEU A 165 12.29 11.43 3.79
CA LEU A 165 13.00 11.61 2.54
C LEU A 165 13.18 10.25 1.87
N PRO A 166 13.07 10.16 0.54
CA PRO A 166 13.36 8.93 -0.20
C PRO A 166 14.79 8.47 0.11
N ALA A 167 14.96 7.17 0.29
CA ALA A 167 16.23 6.50 0.53
C ALA A 167 17.08 6.40 -0.74
#